data_AF-A0A8X7UNI2-F1
#
_entry.id   AF-A0A8X7UNI2-F1
#
_cell.length_a   1.000
_cell.length_b   1.000
_cell.length_c   1.000
_cell.angle_alpha   90.00
_cell.angle_beta   90.00
_cell.angle_gamma   90.00
#
_symmetry.space_group_name_H-M   'P 1'
#
loop_
_entity.id
_entity.type
_entity.pdbx_description
1 polymer ?
#
loop_
_entity_poly.entity_id
_entity_poly.type
_entity_poly.pdbx_seq_one_letter_code
_entity_poly.pdbx_strand_id
1 'polypeptide(L)'
;MAYSVQKEVYSSDKTLSNVVLQNLKFPDSPLGSLQAKDFIRELLVKETENRLQSEKGSTEIKRYQFFERLNWALIRCAIPPKLLDFNEFDGEPEAQVHLEATIIGILNAKP
;
A
#
# COMPACT_ATOMS: atom_id res chain seq x y z
N MET A 1 -13.01 0.58 22.78
CA MET A 1 -11.54 0.73 22.95
C MET A 1 -11.02 1.43 21.71
N ALA A 2 -10.63 2.69 21.82
CA ALA A 2 -10.13 3.45 20.68
C ALA A 2 -8.72 2.95 20.33
N TYR A 3 -8.52 2.54 19.08
CA TYR A 3 -7.19 2.25 18.56
C TYR A 3 -6.47 3.58 18.38
N SER A 4 -5.70 3.98 19.40
CA SER A 4 -4.74 5.07 19.28
C SER A 4 -3.59 4.59 18.39
N VAL A 5 -3.74 4.75 17.07
CA VAL A 5 -2.60 4.71 16.17
C VAL A 5 -1.85 6.01 16.40
N GLN A 6 -0.72 5.93 17.10
CA GLN A 6 0.25 7.02 17.15
C GLN A 6 0.69 7.29 15.71
N LYS A 7 0.13 8.33 15.07
CA LYS A 7 0.74 8.93 13.89
C LYS A 7 2.03 9.58 14.39
N GLU A 8 3.12 8.81 14.44
CA GLU A 8 4.46 9.39 14.53
C GLU A 8 4.59 10.40 13.38
N VAL A 9 4.96 11.63 13.71
CA VAL A 9 5.31 12.64 12.72
C VAL A 9 6.57 12.15 12.02
N TYR A 10 6.41 11.53 10.85
CA TYR A 10 7.53 11.00 10.08
C TYR A 10 8.33 12.18 9.50
N SER A 11 9.50 12.45 10.08
CA SER A 11 10.51 13.31 9.45
C SER A 11 11.27 12.52 8.38
N SER A 12 11.62 13.17 7.26
CA SER A 12 12.43 12.59 6.19
C SER A 12 13.76 12.04 6.72
N ASP A 13 14.40 12.76 7.63
CA ASP A 13 15.71 12.39 8.19
C ASP A 13 15.64 11.10 9.01
N LYS A 14 14.54 10.92 9.78
CA LYS A 14 14.28 9.67 10.54
C LYS A 14 14.10 8.49 9.59
N THR A 15 13.40 8.69 8.47
CA THR A 15 13.18 7.65 7.46
C THR A 15 14.49 7.25 6.80
N LEU A 16 15.29 8.22 6.35
CA LEU A 16 16.60 7.97 5.74
C LEU A 16 17.53 7.23 6.71
N SER A 17 17.59 7.68 7.97
CA SER A 17 18.38 7.02 9.00
C SER A 17 17.99 5.56 9.20
N ASN A 18 16.69 5.24 9.16
CA ASN A 18 16.21 3.86 9.25
C ASN A 18 16.61 3.03 8.03
N VAL A 19 16.50 3.60 6.83
CA VAL A 19 16.87 2.92 5.58
C VAL A 19 18.37 2.60 5.54
N VAL A 20 19.23 3.45 6.10
CA VAL A 20 20.68 3.21 6.06
C VAL A 20 21.15 2.36 7.24
N LEU A 21 20.72 2.68 8.46
CA LEU A 21 21.36 2.18 9.68
C LEU A 21 20.63 1.00 10.33
N GLN A 22 19.31 0.89 10.12
CA GLN A 22 18.51 -0.10 10.82
C GLN A 22 18.40 -1.40 10.01
N ASN A 23 18.61 -2.52 10.71
CA ASN A 23 18.30 -3.84 10.20
C ASN A 23 16.79 -4.06 10.19
N LEU A 24 16.32 -4.82 9.18
CA LEU A 24 14.91 -5.17 9.05
C LEU A 24 14.45 -6.01 10.25
N LYS A 25 13.42 -5.54 10.95
CA LYS A 25 12.79 -6.25 12.07
C LYS A 25 11.28 -6.36 11.81
N PHE A 26 10.73 -7.53 12.09
CA PHE A 26 9.29 -7.76 12.03
C PHE A 26 8.72 -7.77 13.44
N PRO A 27 7.49 -7.28 13.65
CA PRO A 27 6.80 -7.42 14.92
C PRO A 27 6.48 -8.89 15.22
N ASP A 28 6.40 -9.23 16.51
CA ASP A 28 6.08 -10.58 16.98
C ASP A 28 4.59 -10.94 16.77
N SER A 29 3.71 -9.93 16.69
CA SER A 29 2.28 -10.10 16.45
C SER A 29 1.72 -8.98 15.58
N PRO A 30 0.82 -9.27 14.61
CA PRO A 30 0.34 -10.60 14.23
C PRO A 30 1.42 -11.43 13.53
N LEU A 31 1.35 -12.75 13.68
CA LEU A 31 2.24 -13.69 13.01
C LEU A 31 1.92 -13.71 11.51
N GLY A 32 2.60 -12.86 10.73
CA GLY A 32 2.65 -12.99 9.28
C GLY A 32 3.32 -14.29 8.84
N SER A 33 3.09 -14.74 7.60
CA SER A 33 3.69 -15.98 7.10
C SER A 33 5.21 -15.91 7.08
N LEU A 34 5.86 -17.01 7.47
CA LEU A 34 7.33 -17.09 7.49
C LEU A 34 7.91 -16.83 6.09
N GLN A 35 7.28 -17.40 5.07
CA GLN A 35 7.66 -17.23 3.66
C GLN A 35 7.57 -15.76 3.22
N ALA A 36 6.59 -15.00 3.71
CA ALA A 36 6.52 -13.56 3.42
C ALA A 36 7.66 -12.80 4.12
N LYS A 37 7.96 -13.13 5.38
CA LYS A 37 9.05 -12.49 6.12
C LYS A 37 10.40 -12.75 5.44
N ASP A 38 10.65 -13.97 5.02
CA ASP A 38 11.88 -14.34 4.31
C ASP A 38 11.98 -13.65 2.94
N PHE A 39 10.88 -13.64 2.17
CA PHE A 39 10.81 -12.90 0.91
C PHE A 39 11.16 -11.42 1.08
N ILE A 40 10.59 -10.76 2.09
CA ILE A 40 10.84 -9.32 2.35
C ILE A 40 12.29 -9.10 2.82
N ARG A 41 12.89 -10.03 3.58
CA ARG A 41 14.32 -9.94 3.96
C ARG A 41 15.23 -9.95 2.75
N GLU A 42 14.99 -10.86 1.81
CA GLU A 42 15.80 -10.98 0.59
C GLU A 42 15.62 -9.78 -0.36
N LEU A 43 14.41 -9.20 -0.39
CA LEU A 43 14.14 -8.00 -1.18
C LEU A 43 14.80 -6.73 -0.59
N LEU A 44 14.90 -6.66 0.74
CA LEU A 44 15.41 -5.49 1.47
C LEU A 44 16.86 -5.65 1.96
N VAL A 45 17.64 -6.53 1.31
CA VAL A 45 19.09 -6.60 1.51
C VAL A 45 19.73 -5.26 1.11
N LYS A 46 20.62 -4.76 1.97
CA LYS A 46 21.29 -3.46 1.77
C LYS A 46 22.24 -3.49 0.56
N GLU A 47 23.06 -4.53 0.50
CA GLU A 47 23.97 -4.78 -0.62
C GLU A 47 23.19 -5.11 -1.90
N THR A 48 23.36 -4.31 -2.94
CA THR A 48 22.65 -4.47 -4.22
C THR A 48 22.92 -5.81 -4.89
N GLU A 49 24.18 -6.27 -4.85
CA GLU A 49 24.60 -7.49 -5.54
C GLU A 49 23.95 -8.76 -4.97
N ASN A 50 23.67 -8.77 -3.66
CA ASN A 50 23.06 -9.91 -2.95
C ASN A 50 21.53 -9.81 -2.85
N ARG A 51 20.95 -8.75 -3.43
CA ARG A 51 19.51 -8.50 -3.33
C ARG A 51 18.77 -9.42 -4.28
N LEU A 52 17.61 -9.90 -3.84
CA LEU A 52 16.69 -10.59 -4.73
C LEU A 52 16.44 -9.71 -5.97
N GLN A 53 16.44 -10.33 -7.15
CA GLN A 53 16.38 -9.75 -8.50
C GLN A 53 17.70 -9.28 -9.11
N SER A 54 18.83 -9.38 -8.40
CA SER A 54 20.14 -8.93 -8.93
C SER A 54 20.58 -9.73 -10.17
N GLU A 55 20.47 -11.07 -10.15
CA GLU A 55 21.01 -11.91 -11.24
C GLU A 55 19.99 -12.18 -12.36
N LYS A 56 18.79 -12.68 -12.00
CA LYS A 56 17.78 -13.15 -12.97
C LYS A 56 16.52 -12.27 -13.02
N GLY A 57 16.61 -11.08 -12.43
CA GLY A 57 15.53 -10.09 -12.43
C GLY A 57 14.24 -10.60 -11.81
N SER A 58 13.10 -10.24 -12.42
CA SER A 58 11.77 -10.59 -11.90
C SER A 58 11.47 -12.10 -11.81
N THR A 59 12.27 -12.95 -12.46
CA THR A 59 12.08 -14.41 -12.41
C THR A 59 12.30 -14.96 -11.00
N GLU A 60 13.20 -14.35 -10.23
CA GLU A 60 13.51 -14.77 -8.86
C GLU A 60 12.32 -14.54 -7.91
N ILE A 61 11.68 -13.38 -8.02
CA ILE A 61 10.44 -13.08 -7.30
C ILE A 61 9.37 -14.12 -7.63
N LYS A 62 9.16 -14.39 -8.93
CA LYS A 62 8.05 -15.26 -9.37
C LYS A 62 8.18 -16.70 -8.88
N ARG A 63 9.40 -17.16 -8.58
CA ARG A 63 9.71 -18.51 -8.12
C ARG A 63 9.69 -18.67 -6.60
N TYR A 64 9.55 -17.57 -5.85
CA TYR A 64 9.56 -17.63 -4.39
C TYR A 64 8.35 -18.42 -3.87
N GLN A 65 8.55 -19.23 -2.83
CA GLN A 65 7.48 -20.10 -2.28
C GLN A 65 6.24 -19.31 -1.85
N PHE A 66 6.42 -18.06 -1.42
CA PHE A 66 5.31 -17.15 -1.11
C PHE A 66 4.32 -16.99 -2.28
N PHE A 67 4.78 -17.08 -3.53
CA PHE A 67 3.98 -16.92 -4.74
C PHE A 67 3.66 -18.23 -5.48
N GLU A 68 3.93 -19.39 -4.88
CA GLU A 68 3.78 -20.71 -5.55
C GLU A 68 2.37 -20.93 -6.12
N ARG A 69 1.34 -20.43 -5.42
CA ARG A 69 -0.07 -20.58 -5.83
C ARG A 69 -0.53 -19.51 -6.83
N LEU A 70 0.34 -18.60 -7.23
CA LEU A 70 -0.01 -17.48 -8.09
C LEU A 70 0.23 -17.82 -9.56
N ASN A 71 -0.81 -17.68 -10.39
CA ASN A 71 -0.64 -17.74 -11.83
C ASN A 71 -0.27 -16.34 -12.39
N TRP A 72 1.03 -16.11 -12.56
CA TRP A 72 1.56 -14.84 -13.08
C TRP A 72 1.08 -14.49 -14.50
N ALA A 73 0.75 -15.48 -15.34
CA ALA A 73 0.25 -15.23 -16.69
C ALA A 73 -1.17 -14.65 -16.69
N LEU A 74 -1.98 -15.01 -15.69
CA LEU A 74 -3.39 -14.61 -15.57
C LEU A 74 -3.65 -13.58 -14.46
N ILE A 75 -2.60 -13.02 -13.85
CA ILE A 75 -2.74 -12.15 -12.67
C ILE A 75 -3.70 -10.97 -12.88
N ARG A 76 -3.75 -10.41 -14.10
CA ARG A 76 -4.64 -9.29 -14.46
C ARG A 76 -6.11 -9.70 -14.62
N CYS A 77 -6.38 -10.99 -14.74
CA CYS A 77 -7.71 -11.57 -14.88
C CYS A 77 -8.19 -12.21 -13.57
N ALA A 78 -7.34 -12.26 -12.54
CA ALA A 78 -7.73 -12.77 -11.23
C ALA A 78 -8.70 -11.79 -10.56
N ILE A 79 -9.68 -12.33 -9.85
CA ILE A 79 -10.56 -11.52 -9.00
C ILE A 79 -9.71 -10.96 -7.86
N PRO A 80 -9.63 -9.63 -7.67
CA PRO A 80 -8.84 -9.04 -6.60
C PRO A 80 -9.41 -9.48 -5.23
N PRO A 81 -8.56 -9.83 -4.25
CA PRO A 81 -9.02 -10.34 -2.95
C PRO A 81 -9.90 -9.37 -2.15
N LYS A 82 -9.67 -8.06 -2.32
CA LYS A 82 -10.48 -7.00 -1.72
C LYS A 82 -10.73 -5.94 -2.79
N LEU A 83 -12.00 -5.65 -3.06
CA LEU A 83 -12.39 -4.44 -3.77
C LEU A 83 -12.49 -3.31 -2.74
N LEU A 84 -11.87 -2.18 -3.02
CA LEU A 84 -12.09 -0.97 -2.24
C LEU A 84 -13.47 -0.45 -2.62
N ASP A 85 -14.35 -0.27 -1.64
CA ASP A 85 -15.61 0.40 -1.88
C ASP A 85 -15.28 1.85 -2.27
N PHE A 86 -15.73 2.27 -3.44
CA PHE A 86 -15.52 3.64 -3.94
C PHE A 86 -16.05 4.72 -2.98
N ASN A 87 -16.92 4.34 -2.05
CA ASN A 87 -17.48 5.20 -1.01
C ASN A 87 -16.52 5.48 0.17
N GLU A 88 -15.32 4.87 0.18
CA GLU A 88 -14.28 5.08 1.20
C GLU A 88 -13.25 6.15 0.76
N PHE A 89 -13.47 6.81 -0.38
CA PHE A 89 -12.80 8.07 -0.73
C PHE A 89 -13.64 9.22 -0.16
N ASP A 90 -13.47 9.47 1.13
CA ASP A 90 -13.95 10.64 1.85
C ASP A 90 -13.21 11.90 1.36
N GLY A 91 -13.45 12.24 0.09
CA GLY A 91 -13.39 13.62 -0.37
C GLY A 91 -14.68 14.31 0.08
N GLU A 92 -14.55 15.30 0.95
CA GLU A 92 -15.61 16.20 1.42
C GLU A 92 -16.71 16.46 0.37
N PRO A 93 -18.00 16.21 0.67
CA PRO A 93 -19.12 16.50 -0.24
C PRO A 93 -19.43 18.02 -0.35
N GLU A 94 -18.51 18.91 0.03
CA GLU A 94 -18.76 20.35 0.01
C GLU A 94 -18.91 20.93 -1.40
N ALA A 95 -18.31 20.32 -2.41
CA ALA A 95 -18.39 20.83 -3.78
C ALA A 95 -19.74 20.56 -4.48
N GLN A 96 -20.46 19.51 -4.09
CA GLN A 96 -21.73 19.12 -4.75
C GLN A 96 -22.93 19.87 -4.19
N VAL A 97 -22.98 20.13 -2.88
CA VAL A 97 -24.08 20.89 -2.26
C VAL A 97 -24.09 22.35 -2.73
N HIS A 98 -22.92 22.93 -3.02
CA HIS A 98 -22.83 24.32 -3.48
C HIS A 98 -23.30 24.51 -4.94
N LEU A 99 -23.09 23.52 -5.81
CA LEU A 99 -23.55 23.56 -7.20
C LEU A 99 -25.08 23.45 -7.29
N GLU A 100 -25.68 22.53 -6.53
CA GLU A 100 -27.14 22.36 -6.46
C GLU A 100 -27.83 23.63 -5.91
N ALA A 101 -27.28 24.23 -4.85
CA ALA A 101 -27.82 25.47 -4.28
C ALA A 101 -27.71 26.66 -5.24
N THR A 102 -26.63 26.72 -6.03
CA THR A 102 -26.41 27.79 -7.04
C THR A 102 -27.36 27.65 -8.23
N ILE A 103 -27.55 26.43 -8.74
CA ILE A 103 -28.45 26.17 -9.87
C ILE A 103 -29.91 26.45 -9.48
N ILE A 104 -30.35 26.01 -8.29
CA ILE A 104 -31.70 26.30 -7.80
C ILE A 104 -31.88 27.81 -7.54
N GLY A 105 -30.83 28.52 -7.08
CA GLY A 105 -30.87 29.98 -6.91
C GLY A 105 -31.01 30.74 -8.23
N ILE A 106 -30.32 30.30 -9.29
CA ILE A 106 -30.40 30.91 -10.63
C ILE A 106 -31.77 30.64 -11.27
N LEU A 107 -32.31 29.43 -11.13
CA LEU A 107 -33.58 29.05 -11.74
C LEU A 107 -34.81 29.71 -11.08
N ASN A 108 -34.70 30.10 -9.80
CA ASN A 108 -35.78 30.78 -9.07
C ASN A 108 -35.64 32.32 -9.03
N ALA A 109 -34.64 32.88 -9.70
CA ALA A 109 -34.57 34.32 -9.92
C ALA A 109 -35.70 34.74 -10.88
N LYS A 110 -36.81 35.21 -10.32
CA LYS A 110 -37.87 35.90 -11.06
C LYS A 110 -37.26 37.16 -11.71
N PRO A 111 -37.65 37.53 -12.95
CA PRO A 111 -37.11 38.69 -13.67
C PRO A 111 -37.26 40.00 -12.89
#